data_AF-A0AAD1D3D8-F1
#
_entry.id   AF-A0AAD1D3D8-F1
#
_cell.length_a   1.000
_cell.length_b   1.000
_cell.length_c   1.000
_cell.angle_alpha   90.00
_cell.angle_beta   90.00
_cell.angle_gamma   90.00
#
_symmetry.space_group_name_H-M   'P 1'
#
loop_
_entity.id
_entity.type
_entity.pdbx_description
1 polymer ?
#
loop_
_entity_poly.entity_id
_entity_poly.type
_entity_poly.pdbx_seq_one_letter_code
_entity_poly.pdbx_strand_id
1 'polypeptide(L)'
;MTDTNDTSAMGALWKAQAMQPRVLPADEIHRRHAALERRVGRRNLIEYLTAAMMIVGIVGLVLLDIRLGAFGGRSIGLILLGIGGGVVAWQLHRRTGGRAAIDGAQPSIEAYRHTLRRERDALASVARWYIGPLVPGMATIYVSAFLKVPPGGRLLVIALAAATAIAMIWVIRLNRRGAEAMAAELESHDRFSNL
;
A
#
# COMPACT_ATOMS: atom_id res chain seq x y z
N MET A 1 30.80 0.00 54.03
CA MET A 1 29.54 -0.76 54.24
C MET A 1 28.41 0.23 54.01
N THR A 2 28.11 0.47 52.74
CA THR A 2 27.18 1.50 52.24
C THR A 2 26.74 0.97 50.89
N ASP A 3 25.50 0.48 50.75
CA ASP A 3 24.79 0.31 49.45
C ASP A 3 23.42 -0.40 49.59
N THR A 4 22.57 0.04 50.53
CA THR A 4 21.18 -0.43 50.60
C THR A 4 20.13 0.68 50.61
N ASN A 5 20.56 1.95 50.66
CA ASN A 5 19.66 3.10 50.69
C ASN A 5 19.31 3.67 49.29
N ASP A 6 20.05 3.33 48.24
CA ASP A 6 19.87 3.95 46.93
C ASP A 6 18.71 3.34 46.12
N THR A 7 18.50 2.02 46.25
CA THR A 7 17.43 1.30 45.54
C THR A 7 16.05 1.58 46.15
N SER A 8 15.97 1.75 47.47
CA SER A 8 14.73 2.14 48.17
C SER A 8 14.37 3.61 47.90
N ALA A 9 15.37 4.50 47.79
CA ALA A 9 15.18 5.89 47.41
C ALA A 9 14.70 6.05 45.95
N MET A 10 15.28 5.31 45.00
CA MET A 10 14.80 5.28 43.61
C MET A 10 13.38 4.71 43.48
N GLY A 11 13.06 3.64 44.21
CA GLY A 11 11.71 3.07 44.25
C GLY A 11 10.67 4.01 44.87
N ALA A 12 11.07 4.81 45.85
CA ALA A 12 10.23 5.84 46.46
C ALA A 12 9.99 7.03 45.51
N LEU A 13 11.01 7.46 44.76
CA LEU A 13 10.89 8.52 43.74
C LEU A 13 9.97 8.12 42.59
N TRP A 14 10.04 6.86 42.12
CA TRP A 14 9.15 6.36 41.08
C TRP A 14 7.68 6.28 41.53
N LYS A 15 7.42 5.90 42.79
CA LYS A 15 6.07 5.88 43.36
C LYS A 15 5.53 7.28 43.70
N ALA A 16 6.41 8.23 44.03
CA ALA A 16 6.04 9.62 44.32
C ALA A 16 5.78 10.46 43.06
N GLN A 17 6.10 9.93 41.87
CA GLN A 17 5.76 10.56 40.61
C GLN A 17 4.26 10.36 40.35
N ALA A 18 3.45 11.23 40.97
CA ALA A 18 2.07 11.40 40.60
C ALA A 18 2.02 11.63 39.09
N MET A 19 1.62 10.60 38.33
CA MET A 19 1.16 10.77 36.96
C MET A 19 -0.03 11.73 37.07
N GLN A 20 0.23 13.03 36.94
CA GLN A 20 -0.82 13.96 36.60
C GLN A 20 -1.42 13.41 35.31
N PRO A 21 -2.70 13.00 35.31
CA PRO A 21 -3.36 12.67 34.07
C PRO A 21 -3.24 13.94 33.24
N ARG A 22 -2.37 13.92 32.23
CA ARG A 22 -2.31 15.02 31.28
C ARG A 22 -3.56 14.88 30.45
N VAL A 23 -4.68 15.37 31.00
CA VAL A 23 -5.95 15.50 30.30
C VAL A 23 -5.60 16.38 29.11
N LEU A 24 -5.48 15.77 27.93
CA LEU A 24 -5.20 16.52 26.72
C LEU A 24 -6.35 17.54 26.60
N PRO A 25 -6.06 18.85 26.59
CA PRO A 25 -7.11 19.85 26.45
C PRO A 25 -7.87 19.56 25.15
N ALA A 26 -9.20 19.65 25.17
CA ALA A 26 -10.05 19.29 24.03
C ALA A 26 -9.60 19.98 22.72
N ASP A 27 -9.06 21.20 22.83
CA ASP A 27 -8.48 21.96 21.70
C ASP A 27 -7.28 21.28 21.03
N GLU A 28 -6.43 20.60 21.80
CA GLU A 28 -5.29 19.83 21.30
C GLU A 28 -5.76 18.59 20.53
N ILE A 29 -6.83 17.94 21.01
CA ILE A 29 -7.48 16.81 20.33
C ILE A 29 -8.10 17.28 19.01
N HIS A 30 -8.85 18.38 19.01
CA HIS A 30 -9.45 18.96 17.80
C HIS A 30 -8.41 19.39 16.77
N ARG A 31 -7.29 20.00 17.19
CA ARG A 31 -6.18 20.36 16.28
C ARG A 31 -5.53 19.13 15.65
N ARG A 32 -5.29 18.07 16.43
CA ARG A 32 -4.72 16.81 15.92
C ARG A 32 -5.69 16.10 14.98
N HIS A 33 -6.99 16.13 15.28
CA HIS A 33 -8.03 15.59 14.40
C HIS A 33 -8.08 16.34 13.06
N ALA A 34 -8.09 17.67 13.09
CA ALA A 34 -8.09 18.51 11.89
C ALA A 34 -6.82 18.34 11.04
N ALA A 35 -5.64 18.16 11.66
CA ALA A 35 -4.40 17.87 10.96
C ALA A 35 -4.43 16.48 10.28
N LEU A 36 -5.01 15.48 10.95
CA LEU A 36 -5.20 14.14 10.40
C LEU A 36 -6.17 14.16 9.20
N GLU A 37 -7.32 14.83 9.33
CA GLU A 37 -8.30 15.01 8.26
C GLU A 37 -7.72 15.72 7.05
N ARG A 38 -6.94 16.79 7.24
CA ARG A 38 -6.25 17.49 6.15
C ARG A 38 -5.26 16.58 5.43
N ARG A 39 -4.54 15.72 6.16
CA ARG A 39 -3.58 14.79 5.58
C ARG A 39 -4.27 13.69 4.77
N VAL A 40 -5.37 13.15 5.29
CA VAL A 40 -6.20 12.16 4.61
C VAL A 40 -6.86 12.78 3.38
N GLY A 41 -7.41 13.98 3.49
CA GLY A 41 -8.03 14.71 2.38
C GLY A 41 -7.05 15.01 1.25
N ARG A 42 -5.83 15.48 1.57
CA ARG A 42 -4.79 15.74 0.56
C ARG A 42 -4.32 14.46 -0.14
N ARG A 43 -4.24 13.35 0.59
CA ARG A 43 -3.90 12.04 0.01
C ARG A 43 -5.00 11.54 -0.92
N ASN A 44 -6.25 11.58 -0.48
CA ASN A 44 -7.39 11.20 -1.31
C ASN A 44 -7.45 12.05 -2.58
N LEU A 45 -7.19 13.36 -2.49
CA LEU A 45 -7.14 14.24 -3.66
C LEU A 45 -6.09 13.81 -4.68
N ILE A 46 -4.87 13.48 -4.24
CA ILE A 46 -3.81 13.00 -5.14
C ILE A 46 -4.21 11.67 -5.79
N GLU A 47 -4.80 10.76 -5.03
CA GLU A 47 -5.30 9.48 -5.54
C GLU A 47 -6.39 9.68 -6.61
N TYR A 48 -7.36 10.58 -6.36
CA TYR A 48 -8.40 10.93 -7.33
C TYR A 48 -7.84 11.62 -8.57
N LEU A 49 -6.89 12.54 -8.42
CA LEU A 49 -6.24 13.21 -9.56
C LEU A 49 -5.46 12.21 -10.42
N THR A 50 -4.74 11.28 -9.79
CA THR A 50 -4.00 10.22 -10.50
C THR A 50 -4.94 9.31 -11.27
N ALA A 51 -6.04 8.88 -10.63
CA ALA A 51 -7.05 8.05 -11.28
C ALA A 51 -7.75 8.80 -12.43
N ALA A 52 -8.13 10.07 -12.23
CA ALA A 52 -8.75 10.90 -13.24
C ALA A 52 -7.81 11.12 -14.44
N MET A 53 -6.54 11.42 -14.21
CA MET A 53 -5.53 11.60 -15.26
C MET A 53 -5.34 10.30 -16.08
N MET A 54 -5.29 9.14 -15.40
CA MET A 54 -5.20 7.85 -16.07
C MET A 54 -6.44 7.60 -16.95
N ILE A 55 -7.64 7.84 -16.43
CA ILE A 55 -8.91 7.67 -17.18
C ILE A 55 -8.95 8.60 -18.39
N VAL A 56 -8.64 9.89 -18.22
CA VAL A 56 -8.61 10.87 -19.31
C VAL A 56 -7.59 10.46 -20.38
N GLY A 57 -6.40 10.01 -19.99
CA GLY A 57 -5.39 9.51 -20.93
C GLY A 57 -5.87 8.30 -21.73
N ILE A 58 -6.48 7.32 -21.06
CA ILE A 58 -7.03 6.11 -21.72
C ILE A 58 -8.16 6.48 -22.68
N VAL A 59 -9.12 7.30 -22.23
CA VAL A 59 -10.25 7.76 -23.06
C VAL A 59 -9.74 8.53 -24.26
N GLY A 60 -8.79 9.45 -24.08
CA GLY A 60 -8.19 10.22 -25.17
C GLY A 60 -7.52 9.33 -26.21
N LEU A 61 -6.73 8.34 -25.78
CA LEU A 61 -6.09 7.37 -26.70
C LEU A 61 -7.10 6.50 -27.43
N VAL A 62 -8.17 6.05 -26.76
CA VAL A 62 -9.23 5.24 -27.39
C VAL A 62 -10.03 6.08 -28.39
N LEU A 63 -10.37 7.33 -28.07
CA LEU A 63 -11.04 8.24 -29.00
C LEU A 63 -10.18 8.55 -30.21
N LEU A 64 -8.86 8.70 -30.03
CA LEU A 64 -7.92 8.85 -31.13
C LEU A 64 -7.88 7.60 -32.01
N ASP A 65 -7.84 6.41 -31.42
CA ASP A 65 -7.92 5.13 -32.15
C ASP A 65 -9.21 5.04 -32.99
N ILE A 66 -10.35 5.42 -32.42
CA ILE A 66 -11.64 5.47 -33.15
C ILE A 66 -11.55 6.47 -34.30
N ARG A 67 -11.05 7.69 -34.04
CA ARG A 67 -11.01 8.76 -35.05
C ARG A 67 -10.11 8.45 -36.24
N LEU A 68 -9.05 7.67 -36.00
CA LEU A 68 -8.11 7.21 -37.01
C LEU A 68 -8.49 5.86 -37.64
N GLY A 69 -9.62 5.25 -37.25
CA GLY A 69 -10.04 3.93 -37.73
C GLY A 69 -9.12 2.78 -37.27
N ALA A 70 -8.29 3.02 -36.24
CA ALA A 70 -7.31 2.09 -35.70
C ALA A 70 -7.83 1.28 -34.48
N PHE A 71 -9.12 1.43 -34.15
CA PHE A 71 -9.74 0.73 -33.04
C PHE A 71 -9.57 -0.80 -33.18
N GLY A 72 -9.12 -1.45 -32.11
CA GLY A 72 -8.91 -2.89 -32.10
C GLY A 72 -8.28 -3.38 -30.81
N GLY A 73 -7.43 -4.42 -30.90
CA GLY A 73 -6.85 -5.07 -29.72
C GLY A 73 -6.11 -4.12 -28.77
N ARG A 74 -5.38 -3.12 -29.28
CA ARG A 74 -4.76 -2.08 -28.44
C ARG A 74 -5.79 -1.31 -27.61
N SER A 75 -6.86 -0.84 -28.24
CA SER A 75 -7.92 -0.05 -27.59
C SER A 75 -8.65 -0.87 -26.54
N ILE A 76 -8.96 -2.15 -26.84
CA ILE A 76 -9.53 -3.10 -25.87
C ILE A 76 -8.59 -3.28 -24.67
N GLY A 77 -7.29 -3.46 -24.93
CA GLY A 77 -6.29 -3.60 -23.87
C GLY A 77 -6.16 -2.35 -22.99
N LEU A 78 -6.25 -1.15 -23.57
CA LEU A 78 -6.27 0.12 -22.82
C LEU A 78 -7.52 0.23 -21.93
N ILE A 79 -8.70 -0.16 -22.42
CA ILE A 79 -9.95 -0.16 -21.64
C ILE A 79 -9.82 -1.13 -20.46
N LEU A 80 -9.36 -2.37 -20.70
CA LEU A 80 -9.14 -3.37 -19.65
C LEU A 80 -8.11 -2.88 -18.62
N LEU A 81 -7.04 -2.21 -19.07
CA LEU A 81 -6.04 -1.63 -18.17
C LEU A 81 -6.64 -0.53 -17.30
N GLY A 82 -7.53 0.30 -17.85
CA GLY A 82 -8.27 1.33 -17.12
C GLY A 82 -9.19 0.75 -16.06
N ILE A 83 -9.96 -0.29 -16.41
CA ILE A 83 -10.80 -1.05 -15.46
C ILE A 83 -9.92 -1.63 -14.33
N GLY A 84 -8.80 -2.26 -14.71
CA GLY A 84 -7.83 -2.79 -13.76
C GLY A 84 -7.33 -1.73 -12.80
N GLY A 85 -6.89 -0.57 -13.30
CA GLY A 85 -6.43 0.54 -12.47
C GLY A 85 -7.52 1.10 -11.56
N GLY A 86 -8.78 1.13 -12.01
CA GLY A 86 -9.93 1.49 -11.17
C GLY A 86 -10.14 0.51 -10.01
N VAL A 87 -10.03 -0.80 -10.28
CA VAL A 87 -10.09 -1.84 -9.22
C VAL A 87 -8.94 -1.66 -8.23
N VAL A 88 -7.72 -1.37 -8.71
CA VAL A 88 -6.55 -1.12 -7.85
C VAL A 88 -6.79 0.10 -6.96
N ALA A 89 -7.26 1.22 -7.52
CA ALA A 89 -7.55 2.44 -6.77
C ALA A 89 -8.63 2.21 -5.70
N TRP A 90 -9.71 1.51 -6.05
CA TRP A 90 -10.77 1.15 -5.11
C TRP A 90 -10.26 0.26 -3.98
N GLN A 91 -9.44 -0.74 -4.29
CA GLN A 91 -8.85 -1.62 -3.26
C GLN A 91 -7.83 -0.88 -2.38
N LEU A 92 -7.05 0.04 -2.95
CA LEU A 92 -6.13 0.87 -2.17
C LEU A 92 -6.91 1.76 -1.21
N HIS A 93 -7.98 2.40 -1.66
CA HIS A 93 -8.85 3.21 -0.81
C HIS A 93 -9.47 2.36 0.32
N ARG A 94 -10.05 1.20 -0.01
CA ARG A 94 -10.67 0.29 0.96
C ARG A 94 -9.67 -0.24 2.00
N ARG A 95 -8.43 -0.53 1.60
CA ARG A 95 -7.41 -1.16 2.45
C ARG A 95 -6.55 -0.18 3.23
N THR A 96 -6.32 1.03 2.71
CA THR A 96 -5.47 2.05 3.36
C THR A 96 -6.24 3.17 4.06
N GLY A 97 -7.54 3.31 3.79
CA GLY A 97 -8.43 4.23 4.51
C GLY A 97 -8.70 3.83 5.97
N GLY A 98 -8.43 2.58 6.34
CA GLY A 98 -8.51 2.09 7.72
C GLY A 98 -7.16 2.11 8.43
N ARG A 99 -6.51 3.27 8.58
CA ARG A 99 -5.51 3.38 9.68
C ARG A 99 -6.32 3.24 10.95
N ALA A 100 -6.18 2.10 11.63
CA ALA A 100 -6.73 1.90 12.96
C ALA A 100 -6.33 3.13 13.78
N ALA A 101 -7.33 3.90 14.20
CA ALA A 101 -7.14 4.77 15.34
C ALA A 101 -6.55 3.87 16.41
N ILE A 102 -5.32 4.18 16.85
CA ILE A 102 -4.70 3.49 17.97
C ILE A 102 -5.60 3.86 19.15
N ASP A 103 -6.58 3.02 19.40
CA ASP A 103 -7.51 3.18 20.48
C ASP A 103 -6.68 2.99 21.74
N GLY A 104 -6.56 4.06 22.54
CA GLY A 104 -5.62 4.17 23.67
C GLY A 104 -5.91 3.22 24.83
N ALA A 105 -6.72 2.18 24.60
CA ALA A 105 -7.24 1.23 25.57
C ALA A 105 -6.77 -0.21 25.37
N GLN A 106 -5.99 -0.54 24.33
CA GLN A 106 -5.36 -1.86 24.20
C GLN A 106 -3.88 -1.85 24.63
N PRO A 107 -3.40 -2.89 25.34
CA PRO A 107 -1.99 -3.02 25.68
C PRO A 107 -1.17 -2.92 24.38
N SER A 108 -0.23 -1.97 24.39
CA SER A 108 0.50 -1.45 23.22
C SER A 108 1.12 -2.53 22.31
N ILE A 109 1.44 -3.69 22.87
CA ILE A 109 2.04 -4.84 22.16
C ILE A 109 1.02 -5.62 21.33
N GLU A 110 -0.21 -5.79 21.81
CA GLU A 110 -1.21 -6.62 21.14
C GLU A 110 -1.81 -5.90 19.94
N ALA A 111 -2.04 -4.58 20.07
CA ALA A 111 -2.39 -3.70 18.96
C ALA A 111 -1.27 -3.61 17.90
N TYR A 112 0.00 -3.60 18.33
CA TYR A 112 1.16 -3.64 17.42
C TYR A 112 1.21 -4.97 16.63
N ARG A 113 1.07 -6.10 17.33
CA ARG A 113 0.99 -7.44 16.70
C ARG A 113 -0.16 -7.55 15.69
N HIS A 114 -1.33 -7.02 16.04
CA HIS A 114 -2.51 -7.07 15.17
C HIS A 114 -2.33 -6.22 13.90
N THR A 115 -1.58 -5.13 14.00
CA THR A 115 -1.23 -4.24 12.87
C THR A 115 -0.23 -4.91 11.94
N LEU A 116 0.86 -5.48 12.48
CA LEU A 116 1.87 -6.21 11.70
C LEU A 116 1.27 -7.39 10.90
N ARG A 117 0.35 -8.15 11.49
CA ARG A 117 -0.35 -9.25 10.78
C ARG A 117 -1.18 -8.73 9.61
N ARG A 118 -1.89 -7.61 9.79
CA ARG A 118 -2.67 -6.96 8.72
C ARG A 118 -1.78 -6.44 7.59
N GLU A 119 -0.63 -5.85 7.91
CA GLU A 119 0.31 -5.35 6.90
C GLU A 119 0.96 -6.50 6.11
N ARG A 120 1.36 -7.58 6.79
CA ARG A 120 1.86 -8.80 6.15
C ARG A 120 0.85 -9.38 5.16
N ASP A 121 -0.40 -9.55 5.58
CA ASP A 121 -1.44 -10.14 4.74
C ASP A 121 -1.83 -9.19 3.58
N ALA A 122 -1.77 -7.88 3.80
CA ALA A 122 -1.91 -6.89 2.75
C ALA A 122 -0.81 -7.02 1.71
N LEU A 123 0.47 -7.08 2.12
CA LEU A 123 1.66 -7.25 1.28
C LEU A 123 1.65 -8.59 0.52
N ALA A 124 1.31 -9.69 1.18
CA ALA A 124 1.21 -11.01 0.57
C ALA A 124 0.09 -11.07 -0.49
N SER A 125 -0.99 -10.31 -0.30
CA SER A 125 -2.09 -10.24 -1.25
C SER A 125 -1.92 -9.20 -2.36
N VAL A 126 -0.92 -8.29 -2.30
CA VAL A 126 -0.64 -7.23 -3.30
C VAL A 126 -0.67 -7.79 -4.72
N ALA A 127 -0.04 -8.92 -4.98
CA ALA A 127 -0.04 -9.51 -6.32
C ALA A 127 -1.45 -9.74 -6.87
N ARG A 128 -2.40 -10.18 -6.04
CA ARG A 128 -3.77 -10.52 -6.45
C ARG A 128 -4.64 -9.29 -6.69
N TRP A 129 -4.51 -8.26 -5.86
CA TRP A 129 -5.39 -7.07 -5.96
C TRP A 129 -4.76 -5.87 -6.66
N TYR A 130 -3.43 -5.79 -6.72
CA TYR A 130 -2.70 -4.70 -7.37
C TYR A 130 -2.28 -5.08 -8.79
N ILE A 131 -1.64 -6.24 -8.97
CA ILE A 131 -1.11 -6.65 -10.28
C ILE A 131 -2.16 -7.40 -11.10
N GLY A 132 -2.87 -8.35 -10.47
CA GLY A 132 -3.88 -9.18 -11.12
C GLY A 132 -4.86 -8.42 -12.03
N PRO A 133 -5.50 -7.32 -11.57
CA PRO A 133 -6.44 -6.57 -12.41
C PRO A 133 -5.80 -5.89 -13.64
N LEU A 134 -4.50 -5.61 -13.62
CA LEU A 134 -3.79 -4.94 -14.72
C LEU A 134 -3.34 -5.91 -15.82
N VAL A 135 -3.10 -7.17 -15.47
CA VAL A 135 -2.54 -8.20 -16.38
C VAL A 135 -3.38 -8.39 -17.65
N PRO A 136 -4.72 -8.52 -17.60
CA PRO A 136 -5.52 -8.71 -18.82
C PRO A 136 -5.35 -7.60 -19.84
N GLY A 137 -5.32 -6.34 -19.39
CA GLY A 137 -5.11 -5.19 -20.26
C GLY A 137 -3.73 -5.19 -20.91
N MET A 138 -2.68 -5.39 -20.11
CA MET A 138 -1.31 -5.46 -20.62
C MET A 138 -1.11 -6.61 -21.60
N ALA A 139 -1.59 -7.81 -21.27
CA ALA A 139 -1.50 -8.98 -22.14
C ALA A 139 -2.18 -8.71 -23.49
N THR A 140 -3.37 -8.11 -23.47
CA THR A 140 -4.11 -7.76 -24.70
C THR A 140 -3.33 -6.74 -25.55
N ILE A 141 -2.70 -5.73 -24.93
CA ILE A 141 -1.85 -4.75 -25.63
C ILE A 141 -0.66 -5.43 -26.29
N TYR A 142 0.09 -6.27 -25.57
CA TYR A 142 1.28 -6.94 -26.11
C TYR A 142 0.93 -7.96 -27.20
N VAL A 143 -0.12 -8.76 -27.01
CA VAL A 143 -0.61 -9.71 -28.03
C VAL A 143 -1.05 -8.94 -29.27
N SER A 144 -1.83 -7.87 -29.12
CA SER A 144 -2.26 -7.06 -30.25
C SER A 144 -1.08 -6.40 -30.97
N ALA A 145 -0.05 -5.95 -30.25
CA ALA A 145 1.15 -5.37 -30.86
C ALA A 145 1.94 -6.44 -31.62
N PHE A 146 2.14 -7.62 -31.02
CA PHE A 146 2.88 -8.72 -31.62
C PHE A 146 2.26 -9.20 -32.94
N LEU A 147 0.94 -9.27 -33.01
CA LEU A 147 0.21 -9.67 -34.22
C LEU A 147 0.25 -8.61 -35.33
N LYS A 148 0.42 -7.32 -34.98
CA LYS A 148 0.42 -6.21 -35.95
C LYS A 148 1.82 -5.85 -36.48
N VAL A 149 2.88 -6.13 -35.73
CA VAL A 149 4.25 -5.79 -36.18
C VAL A 149 4.82 -6.82 -37.16
N PRO A 150 5.63 -6.38 -38.15
CA PRO A 150 6.35 -7.30 -39.02
C PRO A 150 7.35 -8.17 -38.22
N PRO A 151 7.82 -9.32 -38.76
CA PRO A 151 8.69 -10.24 -38.04
C PRO A 151 9.91 -9.60 -37.37
N GLY A 152 10.56 -8.63 -38.03
CA GLY A 152 11.71 -7.90 -37.48
C GLY A 152 11.39 -7.06 -36.23
N GLY A 153 10.14 -6.61 -36.06
CA GLY A 153 9.71 -5.84 -34.89
C GLY A 153 9.25 -6.70 -33.71
N ARG A 154 9.04 -8.01 -33.91
CA ARG A 154 8.51 -8.90 -32.87
C ARG A 154 9.46 -9.05 -31.68
N LEU A 155 10.77 -9.06 -31.93
CA LEU A 155 11.77 -9.16 -30.86
C LEU A 155 11.66 -7.99 -29.88
N LEU A 156 11.43 -6.77 -30.38
CA LEU A 156 11.23 -5.60 -29.54
C LEU A 156 9.97 -5.73 -28.69
N VAL A 157 8.85 -6.18 -29.27
CA VAL A 157 7.61 -6.39 -28.52
C VAL A 157 7.79 -7.45 -27.44
N ILE A 158 8.47 -8.56 -27.75
CA ILE A 158 8.80 -9.61 -26.77
C ILE A 158 9.69 -9.04 -25.66
N ALA A 159 10.73 -8.27 -26.01
CA ALA A 159 11.65 -7.68 -25.03
C ALA A 159 10.91 -6.73 -24.07
N LEU A 160 10.01 -5.89 -24.59
CA LEU A 160 9.18 -4.99 -23.77
C LEU A 160 8.20 -5.77 -22.88
N ALA A 161 7.55 -6.82 -23.40
CA ALA A 161 6.66 -7.67 -22.62
C ALA A 161 7.43 -8.40 -21.50
N ALA A 162 8.61 -8.93 -21.81
CA ALA A 162 9.48 -9.59 -20.84
C ALA A 162 9.97 -8.62 -19.78
N ALA A 163 10.40 -7.41 -20.15
CA ALA A 163 10.80 -6.37 -19.22
C ALA A 163 9.66 -6.00 -18.25
N THR A 164 8.44 -5.81 -18.75
CA THR A 164 7.26 -5.54 -17.91
C THR A 164 6.95 -6.72 -16.98
N ALA A 165 7.02 -7.96 -17.47
CA ALA A 165 6.83 -9.15 -16.64
C ALA A 165 7.89 -9.26 -15.53
N ILE A 166 9.16 -9.02 -15.86
CA ILE A 166 10.27 -8.99 -14.89
C ILE A 166 10.02 -7.91 -13.83
N ALA A 167 9.64 -6.70 -14.24
CA ALA A 167 9.31 -5.61 -13.32
C ALA A 167 8.15 -5.99 -12.38
N MET A 168 7.08 -6.61 -12.90
CA MET A 168 5.98 -7.12 -12.07
C MET A 168 6.45 -8.18 -11.08
N ILE A 169 7.22 -9.17 -11.53
CA ILE A 169 7.77 -10.23 -10.67
C ILE A 169 8.67 -9.62 -9.58
N TRP A 170 9.47 -8.62 -9.94
CA TRP A 170 10.34 -7.91 -9.01
C TRP A 170 9.52 -7.16 -7.95
N VAL A 171 8.47 -6.43 -8.34
CA VAL A 171 7.53 -5.79 -7.41
C VAL A 171 6.86 -6.83 -6.49
N ILE A 172 6.42 -7.97 -7.02
CA ILE A 172 5.85 -9.06 -6.20
C ILE A 172 6.86 -9.55 -5.18
N ARG A 173 8.11 -9.80 -5.61
CA ARG A 173 9.18 -10.27 -4.73
C ARG A 173 9.54 -9.26 -3.65
N LEU A 174 9.61 -7.98 -3.98
CA LEU A 174 9.89 -6.92 -3.02
C LEU A 174 8.80 -6.84 -1.95
N ASN A 175 7.52 -6.91 -2.36
CA ASN A 175 6.40 -6.93 -1.42
C ASN A 175 6.40 -8.19 -0.53
N ARG A 176 6.71 -9.37 -1.09
CA ARG A 176 6.82 -10.62 -0.32
C ARG A 176 7.97 -10.58 0.69
N ARG A 177 9.14 -10.08 0.28
CA ARG A 177 10.28 -9.91 1.20
C ARG A 177 9.96 -8.96 2.34
N GLY A 178 9.25 -7.86 2.07
CA GLY A 178 8.74 -6.98 3.11
C GLY A 178 7.82 -7.72 4.10
N ALA A 179 6.92 -8.57 3.59
CA ALA A 179 6.04 -9.38 4.42
C ALA A 179 6.81 -10.42 5.28
N GLU A 180 7.83 -11.05 4.71
CA GLU A 180 8.70 -12.02 5.39
C GLU A 180 9.54 -11.35 6.49
N ALA A 181 10.09 -10.16 6.24
CA ALA A 181 10.83 -9.39 7.25
C ALA A 181 9.94 -9.01 8.44
N MET A 182 8.70 -8.57 8.19
CA MET A 182 7.72 -8.29 9.25
C MET A 182 7.35 -9.55 10.05
N ALA A 183 7.28 -10.72 9.40
CA ALA A 183 7.02 -11.99 10.09
C ALA A 183 8.19 -12.40 11.00
N ALA A 184 9.43 -12.17 10.58
CA ALA A 184 10.62 -12.44 11.39
C ALA A 184 10.71 -11.52 12.63
N GLU A 185 10.31 -10.26 12.51
CA GLU A 185 10.24 -9.31 13.64
C GLU A 185 9.18 -9.70 14.67
N LEU A 186 8.02 -10.19 14.23
CA LEU A 186 6.99 -10.75 15.11
C LEU A 186 7.50 -11.95 15.91
N GLU A 187 8.21 -12.86 15.26
CA GLU A 187 8.69 -14.10 15.88
C GLU A 187 9.80 -13.84 16.92
N SER A 188 10.65 -12.83 16.70
CA SER A 188 11.68 -12.46 17.68
C SER A 188 11.05 -11.89 18.95
N HIS A 189 10.02 -11.04 18.83
CA HIS A 189 9.31 -10.47 19.98
C HIS A 189 8.56 -11.53 20.79
N ASP A 190 7.93 -12.52 20.12
CA ASP A 190 7.24 -13.62 20.80
C ASP A 190 8.20 -14.52 21.60
N ARG A 191 9.46 -14.64 21.14
CA ARG A 191 10.51 -15.41 21.81
C ARG A 191 11.02 -14.74 23.09
N PHE A 192 11.10 -13.40 23.11
CA PHE A 192 11.54 -12.64 24.28
C PHE A 192 10.44 -12.46 25.33
N SER A 193 9.15 -12.57 24.98
CA SER A 193 8.05 -12.48 25.95
C SER A 193 7.76 -13.77 26.73
N ASN A 194 8.43 -14.88 26.40
CA ASN A 194 8.25 -16.20 27.02
C ASN A 194 9.45 -16.66 27.86
N LEU A 195 10.40 -15.76 28.14
CA LEU A 195 11.53 -15.96 29.06
C LEU A 195 11.32 -15.11 30.32
#